data_AF-A0A804HS36-F1
#
_entry.id   AF-A0A804HS36-F1
#
_cell.length_a   1.000
_cell.length_b   1.000
_cell.length_c   1.000
_cell.angle_alpha   90.00
_cell.angle_beta   90.00
_cell.angle_gamma   90.00
#
_symmetry.space_group_name_H-M   'P 1'
#
loop_
_entity.id
_entity.type
_entity.pdbx_description
1 polymer ?
#
loop_
_entity_poly.entity_id
_entity_poly.type
_entity_poly.pdbx_seq_one_letter_code
_entity_poly.pdbx_strand_id
1 'polypeptide(L)' 'MEKAPWLDGEQVVFGRVVAGMSVVKAIDLMGSMSGETKTEVLIADCGQLS' A
#
# COMPACT_ATOMS: atom_id res chain seq x y z
N MET A 1 4.98 -7.07 -5.47
CA MET A 1 5.17 -6.58 -4.10
C MET A 1 6.34 -7.33 -3.53
N GLU A 2 7.36 -6.58 -3.17
CA GLU A 2 8.62 -7.10 -2.65
C GLU A 2 8.57 -7.15 -1.12
N LYS A 3 9.36 -8.04 -0.52
CA LYS A 3 9.48 -8.09 0.94
C LYS A 3 10.45 -6.99 1.39
N ALA A 4 10.20 -6.41 2.56
CA ALA A 4 11.03 -5.37 3.15
C ALA A 4 11.70 -5.85 4.46
N PRO A 5 12.60 -6.86 4.42
CA PRO A 5 13.19 -7.44 5.63
C PRO A 5 14.07 -6.45 6.42
N TRP A 6 14.56 -5.38 5.78
CA TRP A 6 15.34 -4.35 6.47
C TRP A 6 14.51 -3.49 7.44
N LEU A 7 13.18 -3.65 7.47
CA LEU A 7 12.29 -2.99 8.41
C LEU A 7 11.92 -3.88 9.61
N ASP A 8 12.32 -5.15 9.60
CA ASP A 8 12.02 -6.09 10.68
C ASP A 8 12.72 -5.64 11.98
N GLY A 9 11.94 -5.48 13.06
CA GLY A 9 12.42 -5.00 14.36
C GLY A 9 12.37 -3.49 14.55
N GLU A 10 12.34 -2.71 13.47
CA GLU A 10 12.19 -1.24 13.49
C GLU A 10 10.72 -0.81 13.31
N GLN A 11 9.98 -1.49 12.43
CA GLN A 11 8.57 -1.19 12.15
C GLN A 11 7.66 -2.36 12.56
N VAL A 12 6.58 -2.05 13.28
CA VAL A 12 5.63 -3.04 13.76
C VAL A 12 4.62 -3.40 12.67
N VAL A 13 4.58 -4.68 12.29
CA VAL A 13 3.55 -5.22 11.38
C VAL A 13 2.26 -5.47 12.16
N PHE A 14 1.15 -4.87 11.71
CA PHE A 14 -0.16 -4.95 12.39
C PHE A 14 -1.29 -5.56 11.53
N GLY A 15 -1.03 -5.95 10.29
CA GLY A 15 -2.06 -6.51 9.42
C GLY A 15 -1.55 -6.94 8.04
N ARG A 16 -2.45 -7.49 7.22
CA ARG A 16 -2.20 -7.83 5.82
C ARG A 16 -3.43 -7.54 4.97
N VAL A 17 -3.20 -7.25 3.69
CA VAL A 17 -4.28 -7.10 2.70
C VAL A 17 -4.92 -8.48 2.47
N VAL A 18 -6.22 -8.59 2.73
CA VAL A 18 -6.99 -9.85 2.54
C VAL A 18 -7.67 -9.93 1.17
N ALA A 19 -8.02 -8.79 0.57
CA ALA A 19 -8.63 -8.67 -0.75
C ALA A 19 -8.19 -7.36 -1.42
N GLY A 20 -8.31 -7.27 -2.75
CA GLY A 20 -8.01 -6.02 -3.47
C GLY A 20 -6.52 -5.77 -3.74
N MET A 21 -5.66 -6.78 -3.70
CA MET A 21 -4.22 -6.62 -4.01
C MET A 21 -3.96 -6.07 -5.43
N SER A 22 -4.88 -6.31 -6.38
CA SER A 22 -4.84 -5.70 -7.71
C SER A 22 -4.93 -4.17 -7.67
N VAL A 23 -5.72 -3.61 -6.75
CA VAL A 23 -5.84 -2.17 -6.54
C VAL A 23 -4.53 -1.61 -5.99
N VAL A 24 -3.92 -2.28 -5.00
CA VAL A 24 -2.61 -1.89 -4.46
C VAL A 24 -1.53 -1.85 -5.55
N LYS A 25 -1.52 -2.85 -6.44
CA LYS A 25 -0.61 -2.86 -7.61
C LYS A 25 -0.89 -1.73 -8.59
N ALA A 26 -2.16 -1.39 -8.82
CA ALA A 26 -2.51 -0.27 -9.69
C ALA A 26 -2.02 1.07 -9.11
N ILE A 27 -2.10 1.24 -7.78
CA ILE A 27 -1.56 2.40 -7.06
C ILE A 27 -0.04 2.47 -7.22
N ASP A 28 0.66 1.34 -7.07
CA ASP A 28 2.13 1.25 -7.22
C ASP A 28 2.60 1.74 -8.61
N LEU A 29 1.85 1.42 -9.68
CA LEU A 29 2.15 1.88 -11.05
C LEU A 29 2.04 3.41 -11.24
N MET A 30 1.25 4.08 -10.39
CA MET A 30 1.11 5.53 -10.40
C MET A 30 2.26 6.23 -9.67
N GLY A 31 3.09 5.49 -8.92
CA GLY A 31 4.26 6.03 -8.23
C GLY A 31 5.43 6.37 -9.15
N SER A 32 6.45 6.95 -8.53
CA SER A 32 7.73 7.26 -9.14
C SER A 32 8.87 7.01 -8.14
N MET A 33 10.12 7.00 -8.63
CA MET A 33 11.29 6.78 -7.79
C MET A 33 11.51 7.88 -6.75
N SER A 34 10.97 9.09 -6.96
CA SER A 34 11.03 10.18 -5.97
C SER A 34 9.97 10.04 -4.86
N GLY A 35 9.03 9.10 -5.00
CA GLY A 35 7.87 8.95 -4.14
C GLY A 35 6.67 9.82 -4.54
N GLU A 36 6.82 10.72 -5.51
CA GLU A 36 5.71 11.52 -6.04
C GLU A 36 4.81 10.66 -6.93
N THR A 37 3.49 10.87 -6.84
CA THR A 37 2.52 10.17 -7.69
C THR A 37 2.27 10.95 -8.98
N LYS A 38 2.10 10.24 -10.09
CA LYS A 38 1.75 10.81 -11.40
C LYS A 38 0.32 11.35 -11.45
N THR A 39 -0.53 10.84 -10.58
CA THR A 39 -1.94 11.19 -10.48
C THR A 39 -2.34 11.11 -9.01
N GLU A 40 -3.37 11.87 -8.64
CA GLU A 40 -3.91 11.87 -7.30
C GLU A 40 -4.52 10.50 -6.95
N VAL A 41 -4.19 9.97 -5.76
CA VAL A 41 -4.71 8.71 -5.24
C VAL A 41 -5.28 8.98 -3.85
N LEU A 42 -6.60 8.80 -3.69
CA LEU A 42 -7.34 9.17 -2.48
C LEU A 42 -8.08 7.96 -1.91
N ILE A 43 -8.18 7.89 -0.57
CA ILE A 43 -9.13 6.99 0.10
C ILE A 43 -10.47 7.70 0.11
N ALA A 44 -11.33 7.35 -0.87
CA ALA A 44 -12.63 8.00 -1.03
C ALA A 44 -13.65 7.57 0.05
N ASP A 45 -13.54 6.34 0.57
CA ASP A 45 -14.42 5.78 1.60
C ASP A 45 -13.71 4.65 2.36
N CYS A 46 -14.06 4.42 3.63
CA CYS A 46 -13.49 3.36 4.46
C CYS A 46 -14.41 2.93 5.61
N GLY A 47 -14.23 1.70 6.11
CA GLY A 47 -15.02 1.15 7.20
C GLY A 47 -14.56 -0.22 7.65
N GLN A 48 -15.26 -0.78 8.64
CA GLN A 48 -15.05 -2.14 9.12
C GLN A 48 -16.08 -3.08 8.51
N LEU A 49 -15.63 -4.22 8.00
CA LEU A 49 -16.49 -5.33 7.61
C LEU A 49 -16.71 -6.23 8.84
N SER A 50 -17.97 -6.48 9.18
CA SER A 50 -18.40 -7.37 10.26
C SER A 50 -18.43 -8.83 9.83
#